data_AF-A0A3B9GK20-F1
#
_entry.id   AF-A0A3B9GK20-F1
#
_cell.length_a   1.000
_cell.length_b   1.000
_cell.length_c   1.000
_cell.angle_alpha   90.00
_cell.angle_beta   90.00
_cell.angle_gamma   90.00
#
_symmetry.space_group_name_H-M   'P 1'
#
loop_
_entity.id
_entity.type
_entity.pdbx_description
1 polymer ?
#
loop_
_entity_poly.entity_id
_entity_poly.type
_entity_poly.pdbx_seq_one_letter_code
_entity_poly.pdbx_strand_id
1 'polypeptide(L)' 'KIVPPAGSCGVAKDRMDGKDAGVTCHDWFFCTKKIAKDEVLSRINKK' A
#
# COMPACT_ATOMS: atom_id res chain seq x y z
N LYS A 1 -5.22 1.15 -1.39
CA LYS A 1 -5.08 1.49 0.05
C LYS A 1 -3.72 2.15 0.24
N ILE A 2 -3.61 3.26 0.95
CA ILE A 2 -2.30 3.81 1.34
C ILE A 2 -1.76 2.96 2.50
N VAL A 3 -0.51 2.50 2.39
CA VAL A 3 0.20 1.77 3.44
C VAL A 3 0.83 2.81 4.37
N PRO A 4 0.74 2.65 5.70
CA PRO A 4 1.39 3.58 6.62
C PRO A 4 2.92 3.60 6.40
N PRO A 5 3.57 4.76 6.62
CA PRO A 5 5.00 4.92 6.42
C PRO A 5 5.79 3.88 7.21
N ALA A 6 6.93 3.48 6.68
CA ALA A 6 7.79 2.50 7.34
C ALA A 6 8.31 3.08 8.67
N GLY A 7 8.12 2.33 9.77
CA GLY A 7 8.57 2.74 11.10
C GLY A 7 10.08 2.59 11.33
N SER A 8 10.81 2.06 10.37
CA SER A 8 12.27 1.92 10.43
C SER A 8 12.89 1.87 9.03
N CYS A 9 14.18 2.21 8.95
CA CYS A 9 14.93 2.21 7.69
C CYS A 9 15.00 0.81 7.05
N GLY A 10 15.05 -0.26 7.85
CA GLY A 10 15.06 -1.64 7.36
C GLY A 10 13.74 -2.02 6.66
N VAL A 11 12.62 -1.67 7.29
CA VAL A 11 11.27 -1.92 6.71
C VAL A 11 11.06 -1.09 5.44
N ALA A 12 11.56 0.15 5.39
CA ALA A 12 11.52 0.97 4.19
C ALA A 12 12.29 0.30 3.04
N LYS A 13 13.48 -0.23 3.33
CA LYS A 13 14.32 -0.93 2.36
C LYS A 13 13.66 -2.20 1.84
N ASP A 14 13.11 -3.04 2.72
CA ASP A 14 12.44 -4.28 2.29
C ASP A 14 11.23 -4.03 1.39
N ARG A 15 10.47 -2.95 1.66
CA ARG A 15 9.35 -2.52 0.81
C ARG A 15 9.80 -1.96 -0.54
N MET A 16 10.89 -1.21 -0.55
CA MET A 16 11.51 -0.67 -1.78
C MET A 16 12.13 -1.76 -2.65
N ASP A 17 12.75 -2.77 -2.04
CA ASP A 17 13.30 -3.95 -2.70
C ASP A 17 12.20 -4.92 -3.18
N GLY A 18 10.92 -4.56 -3.01
CA GLY A 18 9.78 -5.31 -3.54
C GLY A 18 9.47 -6.61 -2.79
N LYS A 19 9.96 -6.76 -1.55
CA LYS A 19 9.74 -7.97 -0.74
C LYS A 19 8.30 -8.08 -0.20
N ASP A 20 7.57 -6.96 -0.15
CA ASP A 20 6.17 -6.93 0.29
C ASP A 20 5.22 -7.20 -0.89
N ALA A 21 4.68 -8.41 -0.97
CA ALA A 21 3.80 -8.85 -2.05
C ALA A 21 2.52 -7.98 -2.14
N GLY A 22 2.31 -7.40 -3.32
CA GLY A 22 1.13 -6.57 -3.62
C GLY A 22 1.22 -5.13 -3.08
N VAL A 23 2.38 -4.72 -2.56
CA VAL A 23 2.69 -3.34 -2.20
C VAL A 23 3.54 -2.72 -3.31
N THR A 24 3.16 -1.53 -3.74
CA THR A 24 3.91 -0.72 -4.70
C THR A 24 4.34 0.55 -4.01
N CYS A 25 5.64 0.73 -3.85
CA CYS A 25 6.23 1.92 -3.25
C CYS A 25 6.69 2.89 -4.33
N HIS A 26 6.17 4.11 -4.28
CA HIS A 26 6.63 5.21 -5.13
C HIS A 26 7.71 6.02 -4.40
N ASP A 27 7.65 6.04 -3.06
CA ASP A 27 8.64 6.66 -2.17
C ASP A 27 8.70 5.89 -0.84
N TRP A 28 9.74 6.10 -0.04
CA TRP A 28 10.05 5.29 1.15
C TRP A 28 8.97 5.41 2.22
N PHE A 29 8.24 6.53 2.22
CA PHE A 29 7.09 6.79 3.07
C PHE A 29 5.75 6.58 2.35
N PHE A 30 5.74 6.43 1.03
CA PHE A 30 4.53 6.37 0.22
C PHE A 30 4.44 5.08 -0.60
N CYS A 31 3.76 4.12 0.01
CA CYS A 31 3.43 2.86 -0.63
C CYS A 31 1.92 2.67 -0.71
N THR A 32 1.48 2.00 -1.77
CA THR A 32 0.08 1.66 -2.01
C THR A 32 -0.09 0.15 -2.10
N LYS A 33 -1.21 -0.35 -1.62
CA LYS A 33 -1.65 -1.74 -1.81
C LYS A 33 -2.84 -1.75 -2.75
N LYS A 34 -2.83 -2.64 -3.75
CA LYS A 34 -3.96 -2.81 -4.66
C LYS A 34 -5.22 -3.19 -3.88
N ILE A 35 -6.33 -2.56 -4.23
CA ILE A 35 -7.68 -2.93 -3.78
C ILE A 35 -8.48 -3.26 -5.05
N ALA A 36 -9.31 -4.28 -4.99
CA ALA A 36 -10.21 -4.62 -6.10
C ALA A 36 -11.23 -3.51 -6.34
N LYS A 37 -11.58 -3.26 -7.60
CA LYS A 37 -12.54 -2.22 -7.98
C LYS A 37 -13.90 -2.43 -7.29
N ASP A 38 -14.36 -3.68 -7.22
CA ASP A 38 -15.63 -4.04 -6.59
C ASP A 38 -15.65 -3.76 -5.08
N GLU A 39 -14.51 -3.97 -4.40
CA GLU A 39 -14.39 -3.63 -2.97
C GLU A 39 -14.46 -2.10 -2.77
N VAL A 40 -13.86 -1.32 -3.68
CA VAL A 40 -13.99 0.15 -3.63
C VAL A 40 -15.43 0.59 -3.87
N LEU A 41 -16.08 0.06 -4.91
CA LEU A 41 -17.45 0.42 -5.27
C LEU A 41 -18.46 0.03 -4.18
N SER A 42 -18.31 -1.13 -3.56
CA SER A 42 -19.20 -1.57 -2.46
C SER A 42 -19.10 -0.69 -1.21
N ARG A 43 -17.92 -0.11 -0.94
CA ARG A 43 -17.72 0.80 0.20
C ARG A 43 -18.25 2.21 -0.07
N ILE A 44 -18.20 2.67 -1.32
CA ILE A 44 -18.68 4.01 -1.73
C ILE A 44 -20.19 4.03 -1.97
N ASN A 45 -20.78 2.95 -2.46
CA ASN A 45 -22.21 2.88 -2.80
C ASN A 45 -23.16 2.67 -1.59
N LYS A 46 -22.70 2.89 -0.35
CA LYS A 46 -23.58 2.95 0.81
C LYS A 46 -24.34 4.28 0.79
N LYS A 47 -25.52 4.29 0.16
CA LYS A 47 -26.55 5.30 0.36
C LYS A 47 -27.27 5.06 1.68
#